data_AF-A0A3M9YPP1-F1
#
_entry.id   AF-A0A3M9YPP1-F1
#
_cell.length_a   1.000
_cell.length_b   1.000
_cell.length_c   1.000
_cell.angle_alpha   90.00
_cell.angle_beta   90.00
_cell.angle_gamma   90.00
#
_symmetry.space_group_name_H-M   'P 1'
#
loop_
_entity.id
_entity.type
_entity.pdbx_description
1 polymer ?
#
loop_
_entity_poly.entity_id
_entity_poly.type
_entity_poly.pdbx_seq_one_letter_code
_entity_poly.pdbx_strand_id
1 'polypeptide(L)'
;MATKSAGLPGSSGPCLPNDSRPLASQRLGWHTAGSALQGTDIMRLFGALIAGVCTLAVVPAAAEEGFYQYPSARGDVLVFASEGDLWRTGRDGGSAVRLTNHPAEESEAHISPDGKWIAFSASYDSERDVYVMPLRGGTPRRLTFEGGFVQTVGWTPDGRVIFASRLPGGGQGEILYTVSPEGGEATPIPLWRATGAAFGSDGRTLFFARRGLYARARDNAVLYRGGGMEQLWRWTIGSDTEATRLLEDFGAPIRQPMASGGRIWFLSDKSGKDALWSAAEDGSDVRQISPDLPFPVLQASIDGDMAFLQNGADLHTVALATGAVRKLAIDLVTDREQTRTRALGEPLKQLEAARISPSGETVAITARGRVALAAPKQLRRVEFAVPMEARARQAVVGSKDGRAFMILDQGDRGDIFAMAADGTGAPVAVTKGYDAHIWSFAVAPDGKTLVVWDKLARLQKIDVATGRVTLLAKNATGDDAPFGGLAFSPDGKMIAYAETSSANGANTSDIYVQNLATGERVKATSGKYNDYARLRA
;
A
#
# COMPACT_ATOMS: atom_id res chain seq x y z
N MET A 1 -46.27 -11.38 10.08
CA MET A 1 -47.27 -12.46 9.95
C MET A 1 -48.16 -12.15 8.77
N ALA A 2 -47.97 -12.83 7.64
CA ALA A 2 -48.93 -12.93 6.54
C ALA A 2 -48.69 -14.27 5.85
N THR A 3 -49.78 -14.89 5.43
CA THR A 3 -50.04 -16.34 5.45
C THR A 3 -49.72 -17.07 4.14
N LYS A 4 -49.31 -18.35 4.31
CA LYS A 4 -49.26 -19.43 3.31
C LYS A 4 -50.66 -19.92 2.91
N SER A 5 -50.78 -20.45 1.69
CA SER A 5 -51.37 -21.74 1.28
C SER A 5 -51.55 -21.71 -0.25
N ALA A 6 -51.50 -22.74 -1.09
CA ALA A 6 -51.23 -24.19 -1.11
C ALA A 6 -51.02 -24.51 -2.63
N GLY A 7 -50.55 -25.63 -3.16
CA GLY A 7 -50.29 -26.98 -2.67
C GLY A 7 -49.68 -27.82 -3.82
N LEU A 8 -49.05 -28.93 -3.44
CA LEU A 8 -48.66 -30.10 -4.26
C LEU A 8 -49.82 -31.14 -4.23
N PRO A 9 -49.77 -32.39 -4.77
CA PRO A 9 -48.70 -33.18 -5.48
C PRO A 9 -49.26 -33.87 -6.76
N GLY A 10 -48.65 -34.77 -7.55
CA GLY A 10 -47.37 -35.50 -7.58
C GLY A 10 -47.47 -36.74 -8.53
N SER A 11 -46.31 -37.37 -8.82
CA SER A 11 -46.04 -38.64 -9.56
C SER A 11 -46.25 -38.62 -11.10
N SER A 12 -45.42 -39.23 -11.96
CA SER A 12 -44.57 -40.44 -11.87
C SER A 12 -43.43 -40.43 -12.93
N GLY A 13 -42.38 -41.25 -12.71
CA GLY A 13 -41.08 -41.26 -13.43
C GLY A 13 -41.05 -41.84 -14.87
N PRO A 14 -39.86 -42.13 -15.43
CA PRO A 14 -39.11 -43.34 -15.03
C PRO A 14 -37.57 -43.20 -14.89
N CYS A 15 -37.00 -44.22 -14.24
CA CYS A 15 -35.59 -44.47 -13.88
C CYS A 15 -34.73 -45.02 -15.02
N LEU A 16 -33.39 -44.86 -14.91
CA LEU A 16 -32.31 -45.78 -15.34
C LEU A 16 -30.93 -45.24 -14.85
N PRO A 17 -29.82 -46.04 -14.78
CA PRO A 17 -29.26 -46.49 -13.50
C PRO A 17 -27.86 -45.95 -13.15
N ASN A 18 -27.53 -46.15 -11.88
CA ASN A 18 -26.29 -45.81 -11.19
C ASN A 18 -25.41 -47.07 -11.10
N ASP A 19 -24.22 -47.07 -11.70
CA ASP A 19 -23.25 -48.16 -11.62
C ASP A 19 -21.95 -47.62 -11.01
N SER A 20 -21.69 -47.99 -9.76
CA SER A 20 -20.41 -47.79 -9.08
C SER A 20 -19.84 -49.16 -8.73
N ARG A 21 -18.70 -49.51 -9.32
CA ARG A 21 -17.89 -50.68 -8.95
C ARG A 21 -16.50 -50.22 -8.48
N PRO A 22 -15.92 -50.90 -7.48
CA PRO A 22 -14.64 -50.52 -6.89
C PRO A 22 -13.47 -51.00 -7.76
N LEU A 23 -12.44 -50.17 -7.90
CA LEU A 23 -11.17 -50.53 -8.54
C LEU A 23 -10.32 -51.37 -7.58
N ALA A 24 -10.02 -52.59 -8.02
CA ALA A 24 -9.22 -53.57 -7.33
C ALA A 24 -7.73 -53.18 -7.30
N SER A 25 -7.11 -53.37 -6.13
CA SER A 25 -5.67 -53.33 -5.93
C SER A 25 -4.97 -54.47 -6.67
N GLN A 26 -4.17 -54.16 -7.68
CA GLN A 26 -3.21 -55.12 -8.24
C GLN A 26 -1.95 -55.14 -7.37
N ARG A 27 -1.81 -56.19 -6.57
CA ARG A 27 -0.54 -56.61 -5.99
C ARG A 27 0.19 -57.44 -7.06
N LEU A 28 1.35 -56.95 -7.53
CA LEU A 28 2.28 -57.77 -8.29
C LEU A 28 2.92 -58.77 -7.31
N GLY A 29 2.48 -60.03 -7.38
CA GLY A 29 3.19 -61.16 -6.79
C GLY A 29 4.38 -61.52 -7.68
N TRP A 30 5.57 -61.56 -7.11
CA TRP A 30 6.72 -62.20 -7.73
C TRP A 30 6.83 -63.62 -7.17
N HIS A 31 6.66 -64.59 -8.05
CA HIS A 31 6.91 -66.00 -7.75
C HIS A 31 8.41 -66.24 -7.53
N THR A 32 8.67 -67.01 -6.49
CA THR A 32 9.92 -67.63 -6.11
C THR A 32 10.40 -68.65 -7.14
N ALA A 33 11.70 -68.65 -7.41
CA ALA A 33 12.44 -69.84 -7.80
C ALA A 33 13.71 -69.87 -6.95
N GLY A 34 13.74 -70.78 -5.97
CA GLY A 34 14.91 -71.06 -5.17
C GLY A 34 15.81 -72.08 -5.85
N SER A 35 17.11 -72.00 -5.57
CA SER A 35 17.98 -73.17 -5.49
C SER A 35 18.94 -72.97 -4.33
N ALA A 36 19.00 -73.99 -3.49
CA ALA A 36 19.57 -74.03 -2.16
C ALA A 36 21.08 -74.32 -2.12
N LEU A 37 21.55 -74.38 -0.86
CA LEU A 37 22.77 -75.01 -0.29
C LEU A 37 23.94 -74.03 -0.11
N GLN A 38 24.69 -73.98 0.99
CA GLN A 38 24.71 -74.65 2.29
C GLN A 38 25.85 -73.96 3.07
N GLY A 39 25.80 -74.01 4.41
CA GLY A 39 27.02 -74.12 5.22
C GLY A 39 27.79 -72.84 5.60
N THR A 40 27.84 -72.60 6.91
CA THR A 40 29.00 -72.10 7.67
C THR A 40 29.52 -70.69 7.36
N ASP A 41 29.16 -69.71 8.20
CA ASP A 41 30.09 -69.23 9.23
C ASP A 41 29.44 -68.11 10.05
N ILE A 42 28.88 -68.54 11.18
CA ILE A 42 28.58 -67.68 12.32
C ILE A 42 29.93 -67.27 12.93
N MET A 43 30.05 -65.98 13.23
CA MET A 43 31.04 -65.33 14.09
C MET A 43 32.05 -64.45 13.33
N ARG A 44 32.03 -63.16 13.69
CA ARG A 44 32.91 -62.04 13.27
C ARG A 44 32.37 -61.15 12.14
N LEU A 45 31.35 -60.34 12.45
CA LEU A 45 31.19 -58.97 11.91
C LEU A 45 30.03 -58.25 12.64
N PHE A 46 30.11 -58.19 13.97
CA PHE A 46 29.33 -57.23 14.77
C PHE A 46 30.31 -56.19 15.31
N GLY A 47 30.69 -55.25 14.45
CA GLY A 47 31.56 -54.14 14.79
C GLY A 47 31.60 -53.18 13.63
N ALA A 48 31.05 -51.98 13.85
CA ALA A 48 30.95 -50.85 12.91
C ALA A 48 29.77 -50.87 11.92
N LEU A 49 28.54 -50.63 12.41
CA LEU A 49 27.55 -49.88 11.63
C LEU A 49 26.43 -49.24 12.48
N ILE A 50 26.75 -48.53 13.57
CA ILE A 50 25.79 -47.60 14.23
C ILE A 50 26.56 -46.35 14.66
N ALA A 51 26.80 -45.46 13.71
CA ALA A 51 27.11 -44.05 13.96
C ALA A 51 26.77 -43.22 12.71
N GLY A 52 25.63 -43.50 12.09
CA GLY A 52 25.00 -42.57 11.16
C GLY A 52 24.28 -41.51 12.00
N VAL A 53 25.03 -40.55 12.54
CA VAL A 53 24.45 -39.33 13.10
C VAL A 53 23.76 -38.64 11.93
N CYS A 54 22.43 -38.74 11.87
CA CYS A 54 21.62 -37.80 11.11
C CYS A 54 21.83 -36.43 11.74
N THR A 55 22.90 -35.73 11.36
CA THR A 55 22.93 -34.28 11.43
C THR A 55 21.86 -33.81 10.47
N LEU A 56 20.63 -33.69 10.98
CA LEU A 56 19.69 -32.73 10.42
C LEU A 56 20.44 -31.41 10.44
N ALA A 57 20.92 -30.98 9.28
CA ALA A 57 21.28 -29.60 9.10
C ALA A 57 20.01 -28.82 9.41
N VAL A 58 19.91 -28.33 10.64
CA VAL A 58 19.01 -27.24 10.97
C VAL A 58 19.57 -26.09 10.15
N VAL A 59 19.08 -25.95 8.92
CA VAL A 59 19.24 -24.71 8.18
C VAL A 59 18.59 -23.69 9.10
N PRO A 60 19.34 -22.75 9.70
CA PRO A 60 18.70 -21.69 10.45
C PRO A 60 17.72 -21.05 9.46
N ALA A 61 16.43 -21.04 9.80
CA ALA A 61 15.48 -20.23 9.08
C ALA A 61 16.09 -18.82 9.06
N ALA A 62 16.45 -18.32 7.88
CA ALA A 62 17.05 -17.01 7.78
C ALA A 62 16.03 -16.03 8.34
N ALA A 63 16.41 -15.30 9.38
CA ALA A 63 15.61 -14.20 9.89
C ALA A 63 15.42 -13.20 8.75
N GLU A 64 14.17 -12.97 8.38
CA GLU A 64 13.81 -12.07 7.29
C GLU A 64 13.64 -10.65 7.83
N GLU A 65 14.21 -9.66 7.15
CA GLU A 65 14.04 -8.24 7.54
C GLU A 65 12.62 -7.77 7.20
N GLY A 66 11.88 -7.30 8.21
CA GLY A 66 10.52 -6.77 8.06
C GLY A 66 10.51 -5.25 7.91
N PHE A 67 9.33 -4.72 7.56
CA PHE A 67 9.02 -3.31 7.80
C PHE A 67 8.16 -3.25 9.06
N TYR A 68 8.75 -2.84 10.18
CA TYR A 68 8.11 -2.90 11.49
C TYR A 68 7.47 -1.56 11.85
N GLN A 69 6.22 -1.61 12.31
CA GLN A 69 5.41 -0.43 12.61
C GLN A 69 4.66 -0.59 13.93
N TYR A 70 4.20 0.51 14.49
CA TYR A 70 3.33 0.61 15.66
C TYR A 70 3.83 -0.20 16.88
N PRO A 71 5.07 0.03 17.34
CA PRO A 71 5.58 -0.71 18.49
C PRO A 71 4.78 -0.38 19.75
N SER A 72 4.26 -1.40 20.43
CA SER A 72 3.61 -1.30 21.74
C SER A 72 4.20 -2.34 22.68
N ALA A 73 4.91 -1.89 23.72
CA ALA A 73 5.49 -2.76 24.73
C ALA A 73 4.71 -2.73 26.04
N ARG A 74 4.71 -3.86 26.75
CA ARG A 74 4.21 -3.98 28.12
C ARG A 74 4.88 -5.16 28.80
N GLY A 75 5.58 -4.92 29.91
CA GLY A 75 6.26 -6.01 30.61
C GLY A 75 7.31 -6.67 29.72
N ASP A 76 7.30 -7.99 29.59
CA ASP A 76 8.25 -8.75 28.77
C ASP A 76 7.88 -8.83 27.28
N VAL A 77 6.77 -8.21 26.86
CA VAL A 77 6.21 -8.36 25.51
C VAL A 77 6.31 -7.07 24.70
N LEU A 78 6.64 -7.22 23.41
CA LEU A 78 6.49 -6.21 22.38
C LEU A 78 5.53 -6.71 21.29
N VAL A 79 4.53 -5.90 20.95
CA VAL A 79 3.65 -6.07 19.80
C VAL A 79 3.97 -5.01 18.76
N PHE A 80 3.92 -5.36 17.48
CA PHE A 80 4.16 -4.46 16.36
C PHE A 80 3.42 -4.99 15.12
N ALA A 81 3.22 -4.14 14.11
CA ALA A 81 2.69 -4.55 12.81
C ALA A 81 3.83 -4.79 11.81
N SER A 82 3.69 -5.81 10.96
CA SER A 82 4.54 -6.05 9.80
C SER A 82 3.79 -6.92 8.79
N GLU A 83 4.01 -6.70 7.50
CA GLU A 83 3.34 -7.43 6.42
C GLU A 83 1.81 -7.29 6.40
N GLY A 84 1.29 -6.23 7.02
CA GLY A 84 -0.14 -6.01 7.24
C GLY A 84 -0.72 -6.74 8.46
N ASP A 85 0.08 -7.60 9.11
CA ASP A 85 -0.33 -8.41 10.26
C ASP A 85 0.25 -7.87 11.58
N LEU A 86 -0.37 -8.21 12.72
CA LEU A 86 0.19 -8.02 14.06
C LEU A 86 1.10 -9.18 14.44
N TRP A 87 2.24 -8.83 15.01
CA TRP A 87 3.27 -9.75 15.48
C TRP A 87 3.63 -9.46 16.93
N ARG A 88 4.14 -10.50 17.59
CA ARG A 88 4.60 -10.43 18.97
C ARG A 88 5.99 -11.01 19.10
N THR A 89 6.85 -10.35 19.87
CA THR A 89 8.15 -10.87 20.29
C THR A 89 8.44 -10.48 21.75
N GLY A 90 9.59 -10.89 22.27
CA GLY A 90 10.06 -10.42 23.57
C GLY A 90 10.44 -8.94 23.49
N ARG A 91 10.36 -8.19 24.60
CA ARG A 91 10.69 -6.75 24.61
C ARG A 91 12.09 -6.45 24.08
N ASP A 92 13.02 -7.40 24.20
CA ASP A 92 14.41 -7.22 23.75
C ASP A 92 14.69 -7.69 22.32
N GLY A 93 13.65 -8.17 21.62
CA GLY A 93 13.71 -8.78 20.29
C GLY A 93 13.68 -10.31 20.33
N GLY A 94 14.21 -10.93 19.28
CA GLY A 94 14.21 -12.37 19.05
C GLY A 94 13.10 -12.81 18.11
N SER A 95 12.73 -14.09 18.19
CA SER A 95 11.74 -14.67 17.28
C SER A 95 10.36 -14.03 17.46
N ALA A 96 9.75 -13.65 16.34
CA ALA A 96 8.41 -13.08 16.31
C ALA A 96 7.37 -14.15 15.97
N VAL A 97 6.22 -14.09 16.64
CA VAL A 97 5.05 -14.94 16.40
C VAL A 97 3.94 -14.06 15.85
N ARG A 98 3.36 -14.48 14.73
CA ARG A 98 2.22 -13.79 14.11
C ARG A 98 0.95 -14.00 14.93
N LEU A 99 0.19 -12.93 15.18
CA LEU A 99 -1.05 -12.95 15.95
C LEU A 99 -2.31 -12.91 15.07
N THR A 100 -2.23 -12.30 13.89
CA THR A 100 -3.32 -12.15 12.91
C THR A 100 -2.89 -12.64 11.53
N ASN A 101 -3.83 -12.86 10.62
CA ASN A 101 -3.54 -13.33 9.25
C ASN A 101 -4.64 -12.92 8.25
N HIS A 102 -5.30 -11.80 8.50
CA HIS A 102 -6.43 -11.38 7.69
C HIS A 102 -5.93 -10.74 6.38
N PRO A 103 -6.66 -10.83 5.25
CA PRO A 103 -6.27 -10.13 4.01
C PRO A 103 -6.21 -8.60 4.09
N ALA A 104 -6.66 -8.00 5.19
CA ALA A 104 -6.72 -6.55 5.38
C ALA A 104 -5.69 -6.13 6.43
N GLU A 105 -5.26 -4.88 6.39
CA GLU A 105 -4.19 -4.38 7.25
C GLU A 105 -4.65 -4.15 8.69
N GLU A 106 -3.80 -4.52 9.65
CA GLU A 106 -3.90 -4.09 11.04
C GLU A 106 -2.80 -3.07 11.40
N SER A 107 -3.17 -2.11 12.23
CA SER A 107 -2.33 -0.96 12.60
C SER A 107 -2.62 -0.49 14.01
N GLU A 108 -1.74 0.36 14.56
CA GLU A 108 -1.96 1.10 15.82
C GLU A 108 -2.33 0.17 16.99
N ALA A 109 -1.54 -0.89 17.15
CA ALA A 109 -1.73 -1.82 18.26
C ALA A 109 -1.30 -1.17 19.59
N HIS A 110 -2.12 -1.34 20.62
CA HIS A 110 -1.83 -0.91 21.99
C HIS A 110 -2.15 -2.04 22.97
N ILE A 111 -1.18 -2.43 23.79
CA ILE A 111 -1.35 -3.41 24.86
C ILE A 111 -2.07 -2.74 26.05
N SER A 112 -3.04 -3.42 26.65
CA SER A 112 -3.78 -2.93 27.81
C SER A 112 -2.88 -2.76 29.04
N PRO A 113 -3.25 -1.88 30.00
CA PRO A 113 -2.46 -1.69 31.22
C PRO A 113 -2.27 -2.98 32.03
N ASP A 114 -3.24 -3.88 32.02
CA ASP A 114 -3.14 -5.17 32.70
C ASP A 114 -2.39 -6.26 31.89
N GLY A 115 -1.93 -5.95 30.68
CA GLY A 115 -1.19 -6.86 29.81
C GLY A 115 -2.02 -8.02 29.26
N LYS A 116 -3.35 -7.97 29.34
CA LYS A 116 -4.22 -9.07 28.87
C LYS A 116 -4.71 -8.91 27.44
N TRP A 117 -4.84 -7.68 26.97
CA TRP A 117 -5.51 -7.36 25.71
C TRP A 117 -4.62 -6.54 24.78
N ILE A 118 -4.89 -6.64 23.48
CA ILE A 118 -4.38 -5.77 22.43
C ILE A 118 -5.60 -5.12 21.80
N ALA A 119 -5.65 -3.78 21.81
CA ALA A 119 -6.58 -3.01 21.00
C ALA A 119 -5.84 -2.54 19.74
N PHE A 120 -6.49 -2.60 18.58
CA PHE A 120 -5.87 -2.24 17.31
C PHE A 120 -6.91 -1.80 16.28
N SER A 121 -6.46 -1.09 15.26
CA SER A 121 -7.29 -0.68 14.13
C SER A 121 -7.14 -1.64 12.96
N ALA A 122 -8.27 -2.05 12.37
CA ALA A 122 -8.29 -2.95 11.22
C ALA A 122 -9.47 -2.67 10.27
N SER A 123 -9.33 -3.14 9.03
CA SER A 123 -10.33 -2.98 7.95
C SER A 123 -11.00 -4.30 7.57
N TYR A 124 -11.44 -5.09 8.55
CA TYR A 124 -12.07 -6.40 8.32
C TYR A 124 -13.49 -6.28 7.78
N ASP A 125 -14.33 -5.55 8.53
CA ASP A 125 -15.77 -5.45 8.26
C ASP A 125 -16.18 -4.08 7.69
N SER A 126 -15.29 -3.08 7.73
CA SER A 126 -15.53 -1.74 7.20
C SER A 126 -14.21 -1.08 6.78
N GLU A 127 -14.27 0.19 6.36
CA GLU A 127 -13.07 0.98 6.01
C GLU A 127 -12.05 0.99 7.16
N ARG A 128 -12.49 1.17 8.40
CA ARG A 128 -11.63 1.10 9.59
C ARG A 128 -12.46 1.01 10.87
N ASP A 129 -12.09 0.11 11.76
CA ASP A 129 -12.70 -0.04 13.10
C ASP A 129 -11.67 -0.42 14.16
N VAL A 130 -12.05 -0.28 15.43
CA VAL A 130 -11.28 -0.78 16.57
C VAL A 130 -11.69 -2.21 16.87
N TYR A 131 -10.69 -3.08 17.03
CA TYR A 131 -10.83 -4.45 17.48
C TYR A 131 -10.03 -4.66 18.75
N VAL A 132 -10.40 -5.69 19.51
CA VAL A 132 -9.65 -6.16 20.67
C VAL A 132 -9.44 -7.67 20.61
N MET A 133 -8.27 -8.14 21.03
CA MET A 133 -7.98 -9.58 21.17
C MET A 133 -7.05 -9.85 22.36
N PRO A 134 -6.98 -11.09 22.87
CA PRO A 134 -6.02 -11.44 23.91
C PRO A 134 -4.57 -11.23 23.47
N LEU A 135 -3.67 -10.86 24.38
CA LEU A 135 -2.23 -10.65 24.10
C LEU A 135 -1.51 -11.90 23.54
N ARG A 136 -2.07 -13.08 23.82
CA ARG A 136 -1.56 -14.36 23.30
C ARG A 136 -2.09 -14.71 21.90
N GLY A 137 -2.89 -13.82 21.29
CA GLY A 137 -3.65 -14.10 20.09
C GLY A 137 -5.00 -14.75 20.40
N GLY A 138 -5.82 -14.91 19.36
CA GLY A 138 -7.19 -15.40 19.43
C GLY A 138 -8.10 -14.60 18.53
N THR A 139 -9.39 -14.95 18.50
CA THR A 139 -10.38 -14.28 17.65
C THR A 139 -10.53 -12.79 18.03
N PRO A 140 -10.27 -11.86 17.10
CA PRO A 140 -10.54 -10.45 17.33
C PRO A 140 -12.02 -10.17 17.50
N ARG A 141 -12.34 -9.25 18.40
CA ARG A 141 -13.70 -8.77 18.64
C ARG A 141 -13.79 -7.30 18.26
N ARG A 142 -14.72 -6.97 17.38
CA ARG A 142 -15.01 -5.59 16.94
C ARG A 142 -15.64 -4.76 18.08
N LEU A 143 -15.18 -3.53 18.26
CA LEU A 143 -15.67 -2.60 19.28
C LEU A 143 -16.50 -1.44 18.72
N THR A 144 -16.19 -1.01 17.50
CA THR A 144 -16.82 0.16 16.86
C THR A 144 -17.61 -0.24 15.64
N PHE A 145 -18.68 0.50 15.34
CA PHE A 145 -19.62 0.21 14.26
C PHE A 145 -20.05 1.47 13.48
N GLU A 146 -19.39 2.59 13.71
CA GLU A 146 -19.83 3.92 13.23
C GLU A 146 -19.50 4.14 11.74
N GLY A 147 -18.51 3.41 11.21
CA GLY A 147 -17.99 3.58 9.86
C GLY A 147 -17.20 4.89 9.67
N GLY A 148 -16.25 4.89 8.74
CA GLY A 148 -15.42 6.06 8.44
C GLY A 148 -14.10 6.09 9.22
N PHE A 149 -13.65 7.29 9.61
CA PHE A 149 -12.33 7.48 10.20
C PHE A 149 -12.33 7.15 11.69
N VAL A 150 -12.00 5.89 12.02
CA VAL A 150 -11.84 5.40 13.39
C VAL A 150 -10.39 4.97 13.63
N GLN A 151 -9.79 5.45 14.72
CA GLN A 151 -8.38 5.22 15.02
C GLN A 151 -8.18 4.78 16.48
N THR A 152 -7.44 3.72 16.73
CA THR A 152 -7.08 3.31 18.10
C THR A 152 -6.05 4.29 18.66
N VAL A 153 -6.25 4.75 19.89
CA VAL A 153 -5.38 5.74 20.54
C VAL A 153 -4.62 5.15 21.72
N GLY A 154 -5.25 4.26 22.48
CA GLY A 154 -4.63 3.66 23.66
C GLY A 154 -5.66 3.15 24.65
N TRP A 155 -5.33 3.25 25.93
CA TRP A 155 -6.14 2.73 27.03
C TRP A 155 -6.25 3.73 28.17
N THR A 156 -7.39 3.72 28.85
CA THR A 156 -7.55 4.40 30.14
C THR A 156 -6.91 3.56 31.25
N PRO A 157 -6.57 4.15 32.41
CA PRO A 157 -5.98 3.41 33.53
C PRO A 157 -6.87 2.30 34.08
N ASP A 158 -8.20 2.45 33.98
CA ASP A 158 -9.21 1.46 34.35
C ASP A 158 -9.46 0.40 33.27
N GLY A 159 -8.73 0.44 32.15
CA GLY A 159 -8.74 -0.64 31.15
C GLY A 159 -9.80 -0.51 30.06
N ARG A 160 -10.36 0.68 29.82
CA ARG A 160 -11.19 0.97 28.64
C ARG A 160 -10.31 1.34 27.45
N VAL A 161 -10.74 0.99 26.25
CA VAL A 161 -10.06 1.37 25.01
C VAL A 161 -10.40 2.80 24.66
N ILE A 162 -9.39 3.61 24.33
CA ILE A 162 -9.54 4.97 23.80
C ILE A 162 -9.39 4.92 22.29
N PHE A 163 -10.31 5.56 21.58
CA PHE A 163 -10.24 5.71 20.14
C PHE A 163 -10.68 7.10 19.69
N ALA A 164 -10.19 7.54 18.54
CA ALA A 164 -10.67 8.74 17.87
C ALA A 164 -11.72 8.35 16.81
N SER A 165 -12.81 9.12 16.76
CA SER A 165 -13.83 9.02 15.72
C SER A 165 -14.32 10.41 15.33
N ARG A 166 -14.89 10.51 14.13
CA ARG A 166 -15.45 11.76 13.62
C ARG A 166 -16.65 12.17 14.47
N LEU A 167 -16.72 13.43 14.87
CA LEU A 167 -17.90 13.94 15.57
C LEU A 167 -19.09 13.98 14.59
N PRO A 168 -20.22 13.28 14.88
CA PRO A 168 -21.41 13.37 14.05
C PRO A 168 -21.91 14.81 13.93
N GLY A 169 -22.13 15.28 12.69
CA GLY A 169 -22.55 16.66 12.41
C GLY A 169 -21.46 17.73 12.61
N GLY A 170 -20.26 17.37 13.09
CA GLY A 170 -19.17 18.28 13.44
C GLY A 170 -18.22 18.66 12.29
N GLY A 171 -18.58 18.41 11.04
CA GLY A 171 -17.68 18.64 9.90
C GLY A 171 -16.41 17.78 10.00
N GLN A 172 -15.23 18.37 9.78
CA GLN A 172 -13.92 17.69 9.82
C GLN A 172 -13.32 17.57 11.24
N GLY A 173 -14.15 17.58 12.28
CA GLY A 173 -13.72 17.47 13.67
C GLY A 173 -13.77 16.03 14.18
N GLU A 174 -12.73 15.61 14.90
CA GLU A 174 -12.67 14.35 15.64
C GLU A 174 -12.75 14.63 17.14
N ILE A 175 -13.27 13.66 17.89
CA ILE A 175 -13.16 13.61 19.34
C ILE A 175 -12.71 12.22 19.77
N LEU A 176 -12.26 12.13 21.01
CA LEU A 176 -11.92 10.85 21.62
C LEU A 176 -13.16 10.22 22.26
N TYR A 177 -13.21 8.90 22.23
CA TYR A 177 -14.23 8.08 22.86
C TYR A 177 -13.56 7.00 23.70
N THR A 178 -14.30 6.45 24.67
CA THR A 178 -13.90 5.26 25.41
C THR A 178 -14.93 4.14 25.29
N VAL A 179 -14.48 2.91 25.14
CA VAL A 179 -15.35 1.72 25.07
C VAL A 179 -14.74 0.58 25.88
N SER A 180 -15.58 -0.27 26.46
CA SER A 180 -15.10 -1.42 27.23
C SER A 180 -14.46 -2.48 26.31
N PRO A 181 -13.42 -3.18 26.77
CA PRO A 181 -12.82 -4.31 26.06
C PRO A 181 -13.71 -5.57 26.08
N GLU A 182 -14.92 -5.48 26.62
CA GLU A 182 -16.04 -6.43 26.49
C GLU A 182 -17.13 -5.94 25.52
N GLY A 183 -17.10 -4.66 25.13
CA GLY A 183 -17.97 -4.03 24.14
C GLY A 183 -18.98 -3.07 24.77
N GLY A 184 -20.07 -2.84 24.06
CA GLY A 184 -21.13 -1.93 24.49
C GLY A 184 -20.98 -0.52 23.91
N GLU A 185 -21.73 0.42 24.49
CA GLU A 185 -21.80 1.80 24.00
C GLU A 185 -20.51 2.57 24.29
N ALA A 186 -20.03 3.29 23.28
CA ALA A 186 -18.87 4.17 23.41
C ALA A 186 -19.27 5.50 24.09
N THR A 187 -18.43 5.97 25.00
CA THR A 187 -18.66 7.22 25.73
C THR A 187 -17.69 8.30 25.23
N PRO A 188 -18.18 9.47 24.77
CA PRO A 188 -17.30 10.55 24.31
C PRO A 188 -16.51 11.16 25.47
N ILE A 189 -15.24 11.50 25.21
CA ILE A 189 -14.45 12.40 26.03
C ILE A 189 -14.76 13.82 25.55
N PRO A 190 -15.21 14.75 26.41
CA PRO A 190 -15.77 16.05 26.01
C PRO A 190 -14.68 17.07 25.61
N LEU A 191 -13.77 16.68 24.73
CA LEU A 191 -12.65 17.49 24.26
C LEU A 191 -12.70 17.62 22.74
N TRP A 192 -13.04 18.82 22.28
CA TRP A 192 -13.05 19.13 20.86
C TRP A 192 -11.67 18.97 20.22
N ARG A 193 -11.59 18.28 19.08
CA ARG A 193 -10.37 18.05 18.29
C ARG A 193 -9.22 17.48 19.11
N ALA A 194 -9.54 16.72 20.16
CA ALA A 194 -8.58 15.95 20.90
C ALA A 194 -8.24 14.67 20.15
N THR A 195 -6.97 14.32 20.20
CA THR A 195 -6.38 13.35 19.29
C THR A 195 -5.07 12.89 19.89
N GLY A 196 -4.83 11.59 19.99
CA GLY A 196 -3.75 11.09 20.85
C GLY A 196 -4.05 11.38 22.33
N ALA A 197 -3.72 10.45 23.22
CA ALA A 197 -4.01 10.61 24.63
C ALA A 197 -3.10 9.73 25.48
N ALA A 198 -2.69 10.27 26.62
CA ALA A 198 -2.05 9.52 27.68
C ALA A 198 -2.46 10.07 29.04
N PHE A 199 -2.65 9.16 30.00
CA PHE A 199 -2.95 9.52 31.38
C PHE A 199 -1.67 9.76 32.16
N GLY A 200 -1.62 10.87 32.88
CA GLY A 200 -0.55 11.19 33.81
C GLY A 200 -0.45 10.20 34.96
N SER A 201 0.59 10.39 35.75
CA SER A 201 0.91 9.56 36.93
C SER A 201 -0.21 9.52 37.99
N ASP A 202 -1.08 10.54 38.02
CA ASP A 202 -2.24 10.63 38.92
C ASP A 202 -3.45 9.79 38.47
N GLY A 203 -3.41 9.22 37.26
CA GLY A 203 -4.52 8.46 36.66
C GLY A 203 -5.77 9.29 36.34
N ARG A 204 -5.71 10.62 36.44
CA ARG A 204 -6.85 11.53 36.27
C ARG A 204 -6.59 12.64 35.25
N THR A 205 -5.35 13.08 35.14
CA THR A 205 -4.95 14.10 34.17
C THR A 205 -4.72 13.44 32.82
N LEU A 206 -5.50 13.86 31.84
CA LEU A 206 -5.37 13.47 30.44
C LEU A 206 -4.48 14.49 29.71
N PHE A 207 -3.33 14.03 29.24
CA PHE A 207 -2.51 14.74 28.27
C PHE A 207 -2.92 14.31 26.88
N PHE A 208 -3.26 15.27 26.03
CA PHE A 208 -3.77 14.98 24.69
C PHE A 208 -3.19 15.96 23.69
N ALA A 209 -3.07 15.50 22.45
CA ALA A 209 -2.74 16.41 21.38
C ALA A 209 -4.03 17.00 20.81
N ARG A 210 -3.94 18.22 20.31
CA ARG A 210 -5.09 18.94 19.72
C ARG A 210 -4.66 19.56 18.41
N ARG A 211 -5.60 19.63 17.47
CA ARG A 211 -5.34 20.00 16.05
C ARG A 211 -4.51 18.90 15.37
N GLY A 212 -3.44 19.28 14.66
CA GLY A 212 -2.77 18.40 13.72
C GLY A 212 -3.43 18.46 12.35
N LEU A 213 -2.61 18.26 11.31
CA LEU A 213 -3.13 17.95 10.00
C LEU A 213 -3.79 16.56 10.09
N TYR A 214 -4.88 16.38 9.37
CA TYR A 214 -5.80 15.23 9.45
C TYR A 214 -5.13 13.84 9.26
N ALA A 215 -3.85 13.79 8.90
CA ALA A 215 -3.13 12.62 8.49
C ALA A 215 -2.13 12.14 9.57
N ARG A 216 -2.56 11.80 10.78
CA ARG A 216 -1.62 11.40 11.87
C ARG A 216 -0.76 10.17 11.58
N ALA A 217 -1.16 9.34 10.61
CA ALA A 217 -0.35 8.23 10.10
C ALA A 217 0.30 8.52 8.72
N ARG A 218 0.05 9.70 8.12
CA ARG A 218 0.42 10.06 6.73
C ARG A 218 0.68 11.57 6.53
N ASP A 219 1.10 12.29 7.57
CA ASP A 219 1.31 13.73 7.50
C ASP A 219 2.58 13.98 6.67
N ASN A 220 2.36 14.29 5.39
CA ASN A 220 3.43 14.56 4.45
C ASN A 220 3.95 16.00 4.56
N ALA A 221 3.39 16.82 5.47
CA ALA A 221 3.85 18.18 5.71
C ALA A 221 4.97 18.18 6.76
N VAL A 222 6.17 17.83 6.30
CA VAL A 222 7.39 17.86 7.10
C VAL A 222 7.68 19.30 7.55
N LEU A 223 8.05 19.50 8.82
CA LEU A 223 8.34 20.81 9.42
C LEU A 223 7.18 21.81 9.36
N TYR A 224 5.93 21.33 9.39
CA TYR A 224 4.77 22.20 9.36
C TYR A 224 4.71 23.17 10.57
N ARG A 225 4.47 24.46 10.29
CA ARG A 225 4.34 25.54 11.29
C ARG A 225 3.10 26.42 11.10
N GLY A 226 2.14 25.96 10.28
CA GLY A 226 0.91 26.72 10.00
C GLY A 226 -0.14 26.61 11.12
N GLY A 227 -1.30 27.24 10.93
CA GLY A 227 -2.36 27.32 11.95
C GLY A 227 -2.94 25.98 12.42
N GLY A 228 -2.75 24.90 11.65
CA GLY A 228 -3.15 23.54 12.01
C GLY A 228 -2.18 22.80 12.92
N MET A 229 -1.09 23.43 13.38
CA MET A 229 0.01 22.76 14.07
C MET A 229 -0.50 22.04 15.31
N GLU A 230 -0.03 20.82 15.50
CA GLU A 230 -0.44 19.96 16.61
C GLU A 230 0.14 20.48 17.94
N GLN A 231 -0.69 20.53 18.97
CA GLN A 231 -0.38 21.17 20.25
C GLN A 231 -0.65 20.20 21.40
N LEU A 232 0.16 20.29 22.46
CA LEU A 232 -0.07 19.55 23.69
C LEU A 232 -1.03 20.30 24.62
N TRP A 233 -2.00 19.58 25.18
CA TRP A 233 -2.98 20.09 26.13
C TRP A 233 -3.12 19.12 27.30
N ARG A 234 -3.61 19.62 28.42
CA ARG A 234 -3.98 18.82 29.59
C ARG A 234 -5.40 19.13 30.06
N TRP A 235 -6.09 18.12 30.57
CA TRP A 235 -7.41 18.24 31.17
C TRP A 235 -7.62 17.17 32.24
N THR A 236 -8.33 17.50 33.31
CA THR A 236 -8.64 16.55 34.38
C THR A 236 -9.98 15.89 34.09
N ILE A 237 -10.02 14.55 34.08
CA ILE A 237 -11.23 13.80 33.76
C ILE A 237 -12.40 14.16 34.69
N GLY A 238 -13.56 14.44 34.09
CA GLY A 238 -14.78 14.81 34.80
C GLY A 238 -14.80 16.25 35.35
N SER A 239 -13.78 17.06 35.05
CA SER A 239 -13.74 18.47 35.45
C SER A 239 -14.54 19.35 34.48
N ASP A 240 -15.28 20.32 35.03
CA ASP A 240 -15.92 21.40 34.28
C ASP A 240 -14.93 22.52 33.89
N THR A 241 -13.68 22.43 34.35
CA THR A 241 -12.63 23.39 33.98
C THR A 241 -12.09 23.10 32.58
N GLU A 242 -11.92 24.15 31.79
CA GLU A 242 -11.41 24.03 30.42
C GLU A 242 -9.99 23.43 30.38
N ALA A 243 -9.71 22.66 29.32
CA ALA A 243 -8.38 22.15 29.04
C ALA A 243 -7.36 23.29 28.90
N THR A 244 -6.16 23.10 29.40
CA THR A 244 -5.08 24.10 29.33
C THR A 244 -4.01 23.64 28.36
N ARG A 245 -3.51 24.58 27.54
CA ARG A 245 -2.42 24.30 26.62
C ARG A 245 -1.10 24.21 27.39
N LEU A 246 -0.25 23.29 26.98
CA LEU A 246 1.13 23.17 27.47
C LEU A 246 2.10 23.50 26.35
N LEU A 247 3.31 23.95 26.74
CA LEU A 247 4.43 24.16 25.83
C LEU A 247 4.10 25.13 24.66
N GLU A 248 3.46 26.26 24.97
CA GLU A 248 2.97 27.18 23.95
C GLU A 248 4.07 27.71 23.02
N ASP A 249 5.23 28.00 23.59
CA ASP A 249 6.42 28.53 22.92
C ASP A 249 7.33 27.44 22.35
N PHE A 250 6.87 26.18 22.29
CA PHE A 250 7.69 25.09 21.80
C PHE A 250 8.03 25.22 20.31
N GLY A 251 7.21 25.91 19.52
CA GLY A 251 7.53 26.29 18.14
C GLY A 251 7.61 25.14 17.14
N ALA A 252 7.07 23.98 17.49
CA ALA A 252 7.01 22.77 16.65
C ALA A 252 5.78 21.93 17.01
N PRO A 253 5.29 21.07 16.10
CA PRO A 253 4.20 20.13 16.40
C PRO A 253 4.61 19.15 17.50
N ILE A 254 3.67 18.88 18.41
CA ILE A 254 3.81 17.88 19.47
C ILE A 254 2.81 16.75 19.17
N ARG A 255 3.32 15.57 18.83
CA ARG A 255 2.53 14.42 18.38
C ARG A 255 2.65 13.25 19.35
N GLN A 256 1.65 12.37 19.33
CA GLN A 256 1.63 11.11 20.10
C GLN A 256 2.09 11.27 21.56
N PRO A 257 1.36 12.05 22.38
CA PRO A 257 1.68 12.17 23.80
C PRO A 257 1.56 10.79 24.46
N MET A 258 2.58 10.45 25.24
CA MET A 258 2.70 9.26 26.07
C MET A 258 3.08 9.73 27.48
N ALA A 259 2.72 8.99 28.53
CA ALA A 259 3.02 9.38 29.89
C ALA A 259 3.60 8.20 30.67
N SER A 260 4.71 8.45 31.37
CA SER A 260 5.38 7.46 32.22
C SER A 260 6.34 8.16 33.17
N GLY A 261 6.46 7.68 34.41
CA GLY A 261 7.43 8.16 35.37
C GLY A 261 7.29 9.65 35.76
N GLY A 262 6.06 10.18 35.77
CA GLY A 262 5.78 11.60 36.08
C GLY A 262 6.21 12.58 34.97
N ARG A 263 6.38 12.08 33.75
CA ARG A 263 6.74 12.86 32.57
C ARG A 263 5.82 12.56 31.40
N ILE A 264 5.70 13.55 30.52
CA ILE A 264 5.07 13.43 29.21
C ILE A 264 6.18 13.23 28.18
N TRP A 265 6.04 12.21 27.36
CA TRP A 265 6.90 11.89 26.23
C TRP A 265 6.12 12.15 24.95
N PHE A 266 6.77 12.66 23.92
CA PHE A 266 6.10 13.00 22.67
C PHE A 266 7.07 13.04 21.51
N LEU A 267 6.53 12.95 20.30
CA LEU A 267 7.30 13.10 19.07
C LEU A 267 7.25 14.54 18.57
N SER A 268 8.38 15.05 18.11
CA SER A 268 8.45 16.36 17.47
C SER A 268 9.63 16.52 16.53
N ASP A 269 9.38 17.25 15.45
CA ASP A 269 10.35 17.66 14.44
C ASP A 269 11.14 18.92 14.81
N LYS A 270 11.10 19.35 16.08
CA LYS A 270 11.80 20.55 16.55
C LYS A 270 13.31 20.54 16.26
N SER A 271 13.93 19.38 16.20
CA SER A 271 15.35 19.17 15.85
C SER A 271 15.60 19.02 14.33
N GLY A 272 14.59 19.21 13.49
CA GLY A 272 14.68 19.09 12.03
C GLY A 272 14.00 17.82 11.47
N LYS A 273 13.85 16.79 12.30
CA LYS A 273 13.08 15.56 12.02
C LYS A 273 12.49 15.02 13.30
N ASP A 274 11.43 14.23 13.21
CA ASP A 274 10.78 13.69 14.40
C ASP A 274 11.76 12.89 15.26
N ALA A 275 11.86 13.30 16.52
CA ALA A 275 12.64 12.66 17.57
C ALA A 275 11.77 12.50 18.82
N LEU A 276 12.22 11.68 19.78
CA LEU A 276 11.58 11.55 21.08
C LEU A 276 11.99 12.73 21.96
N TRP A 277 10.99 13.45 22.46
CA TRP A 277 11.12 14.54 23.43
C TRP A 277 10.37 14.20 24.72
N SER A 278 10.69 14.91 25.79
CA SER A 278 9.96 14.84 27.04
C SER A 278 9.81 16.20 27.71
N ALA A 279 8.82 16.31 28.58
CA ALA A 279 8.65 17.40 29.53
C ALA A 279 8.08 16.83 30.84
N ALA A 280 8.25 17.56 31.95
CA ALA A 280 7.50 17.28 33.16
C ALA A 280 5.98 17.47 32.92
N GLU A 281 5.14 16.87 33.76
CA GLU A 281 3.67 16.96 33.64
C GLU A 281 3.11 18.39 33.79
N ASP A 282 3.90 19.31 34.37
CA ASP A 282 3.59 20.75 34.44
C ASP A 282 4.06 21.56 33.22
N GLY A 283 4.76 20.93 32.27
CA GLY A 283 5.34 21.55 31.08
C GLY A 283 6.76 22.09 31.28
N SER A 284 7.36 21.94 32.46
CA SER A 284 8.76 22.31 32.69
C SER A 284 9.74 21.24 32.17
N ASP A 285 11.05 21.55 32.24
CA ASP A 285 12.13 20.59 31.99
C ASP A 285 12.03 19.84 30.65
N VAL A 286 11.84 20.60 29.56
CA VAL A 286 11.73 20.08 28.21
C VAL A 286 13.09 19.59 27.72
N ARG A 287 13.17 18.33 27.25
CA ARG A 287 14.41 17.70 26.78
C ARG A 287 14.19 16.88 25.52
N GLN A 288 15.13 16.92 24.59
CA GLN A 288 15.26 15.89 23.56
C GLN A 288 15.91 14.65 24.18
N ILE A 289 15.39 13.47 23.86
CA ILE A 289 15.78 12.20 24.50
C ILE A 289 16.46 11.27 23.52
N SER A 290 15.88 11.08 22.34
CA SER A 290 16.53 10.27 21.31
C SER A 290 17.61 11.10 20.60
N PRO A 291 18.76 10.49 20.27
CA PRO A 291 19.77 11.09 19.41
C PRO A 291 19.24 11.24 17.97
N ASP A 292 20.08 11.80 17.11
CA ASP A 292 19.82 11.89 15.69
C ASP A 292 19.85 10.48 15.03
N LEU A 293 18.70 10.03 14.51
CA LEU A 293 18.58 8.73 13.84
C LEU A 293 18.50 8.90 12.30
N PRO A 294 18.84 7.88 11.49
CA PRO A 294 18.87 8.03 10.03
C PRO A 294 17.53 8.50 9.41
N PHE A 295 16.41 8.04 9.96
CA PHE A 295 15.06 8.45 9.55
C PHE A 295 14.35 9.24 10.67
N PRO A 296 13.22 9.90 10.40
CA PRO A 296 12.34 10.41 11.46
C PRO A 296 11.79 9.26 12.32
N VAL A 297 11.60 9.51 13.60
CA VAL A 297 10.84 8.62 14.49
C VAL A 297 9.37 8.78 14.17
N LEU A 298 8.77 7.79 13.52
CA LEU A 298 7.37 7.88 13.07
C LEU A 298 6.39 7.59 14.21
N GLN A 299 6.75 6.65 15.08
CA GLN A 299 5.86 6.09 16.08
C GLN A 299 6.66 5.65 17.31
N ALA A 300 6.03 5.72 18.48
CA ALA A 300 6.66 5.34 19.73
C ALA A 300 5.67 4.74 20.74
N SER A 301 6.21 3.93 21.64
CA SER A 301 5.58 3.60 22.92
C SER A 301 6.59 3.66 24.06
N ILE A 302 6.07 3.80 25.29
CA ILE A 302 6.87 3.86 26.52
C ILE A 302 6.38 2.76 27.46
N ASP A 303 7.30 1.97 28.01
CA ASP A 303 7.02 1.03 29.09
C ASP A 303 8.15 1.08 30.13
N GLY A 304 7.81 1.56 31.32
CA GLY A 304 8.76 1.78 32.40
C GLY A 304 9.81 2.84 32.04
N ASP A 305 11.07 2.41 32.03
CA ASP A 305 12.27 3.22 31.78
C ASP A 305 12.79 3.13 30.33
N MET A 306 12.02 2.52 29.43
CA MET A 306 12.38 2.33 28.02
C MET A 306 11.33 2.90 27.07
N ALA A 307 11.79 3.52 25.99
CA ALA A 307 11.00 3.79 24.80
C ALA A 307 11.25 2.75 23.71
N PHE A 308 10.23 2.50 22.89
CA PHE A 308 10.27 1.66 21.70
C PHE A 308 9.87 2.51 20.51
N LEU A 309 10.76 2.70 19.56
CA LEU A 309 10.64 3.67 18.47
C LEU A 309 10.63 2.96 17.12
N GLN A 310 9.75 3.36 16.22
CA GLN A 310 9.89 3.06 14.80
C GLN A 310 10.82 4.10 14.15
N ASN A 311 11.90 3.62 13.52
CA ASN A 311 12.81 4.43 12.70
C ASN A 311 12.99 3.80 11.32
N GLY A 312 12.36 4.36 10.30
CA GLY A 312 12.30 3.72 8.98
C GLY A 312 11.57 2.38 9.06
N ALA A 313 12.21 1.31 8.58
CA ALA A 313 11.70 -0.06 8.65
C ALA A 313 12.00 -0.76 9.99
N ASP A 314 12.81 -0.16 10.86
CA ASP A 314 13.37 -0.80 12.04
C ASP A 314 12.70 -0.35 13.35
N LEU A 315 12.74 -1.22 14.36
CA LEU A 315 12.43 -0.85 15.75
C LEU A 315 13.71 -0.63 16.55
N HIS A 316 13.70 0.41 17.38
CA HIS A 316 14.78 0.75 18.29
C HIS A 316 14.24 0.87 19.71
N THR A 317 15.09 0.57 20.68
CA THR A 317 14.86 0.88 22.09
C THR A 317 15.68 2.08 22.50
N VAL A 318 15.14 2.92 23.40
CA VAL A 318 15.86 4.05 24.01
C VAL A 318 15.71 3.98 25.51
N ALA A 319 16.84 3.91 26.23
CA ALA A 319 16.84 4.03 27.69
C ALA A 319 16.56 5.48 28.08
N LEU A 320 15.45 5.72 28.79
CA LEU A 320 14.94 7.07 29.04
C LEU A 320 15.87 7.91 29.93
N ALA A 321 16.65 7.25 30.80
CA ALA A 321 17.59 7.92 31.70
C ALA A 321 18.86 8.43 30.98
N THR A 322 19.32 7.71 29.96
CA THR A 322 20.63 7.97 29.33
C THR A 322 20.52 8.41 27.87
N GLY A 323 19.37 8.22 27.23
CA GLY A 323 19.20 8.38 25.78
C GLY A 323 19.89 7.28 24.96
N ALA A 324 20.42 6.22 25.60
CA ALA A 324 21.13 5.15 24.90
C ALA A 324 20.18 4.39 23.98
N VAL A 325 20.57 4.25 22.70
CA VAL A 325 19.74 3.62 21.66
C VAL A 325 20.30 2.25 21.29
N ARG A 326 19.39 1.29 21.05
CA ARG A 326 19.72 -0.04 20.51
C ARG A 326 18.68 -0.46 19.48
N LYS A 327 19.10 -0.84 18.27
CA LYS A 327 18.24 -1.51 17.27
C LYS A 327 17.81 -2.87 17.80
N LEU A 328 16.53 -3.20 17.70
CA LEU A 328 16.02 -4.52 18.05
C LEU A 328 16.31 -5.51 16.93
N ALA A 329 16.90 -6.65 17.28
CA ALA A 329 17.01 -7.79 16.38
C ALA A 329 15.71 -8.60 16.47
N ILE A 330 14.94 -8.66 15.39
CA ILE A 330 13.64 -9.34 15.35
C ILE A 330 13.71 -10.38 14.23
N ASP A 331 13.51 -11.65 14.58
CA ASP A 331 13.50 -12.73 13.60
C ASP A 331 12.05 -12.97 13.14
N LEU A 332 11.71 -12.40 11.97
CA LEU A 332 10.41 -12.59 11.35
C LEU A 332 10.41 -13.89 10.54
N VAL A 333 9.56 -14.85 10.90
CA VAL A 333 9.40 -16.11 10.14
C VAL A 333 8.08 -16.09 9.39
N THR A 334 8.13 -15.98 8.08
CA THR A 334 6.97 -15.73 7.20
C THR A 334 7.18 -16.38 5.83
N ASP A 335 6.10 -16.71 5.14
CA ASP A 335 6.09 -17.17 3.76
C ASP A 335 6.06 -16.02 2.73
N ARG A 336 6.07 -14.77 3.20
CA ARG A 336 6.05 -13.54 2.39
C ARG A 336 4.91 -13.52 1.37
N GLU A 337 3.72 -14.01 1.74
CA GLU A 337 2.58 -14.18 0.83
C GLU A 337 2.32 -12.95 -0.08
N GLN A 338 2.45 -11.74 0.46
CA GLN A 338 2.21 -10.49 -0.27
C GLN A 338 3.27 -10.16 -1.34
N THR A 339 4.47 -10.75 -1.26
CA THR A 339 5.55 -10.54 -2.25
C THR A 339 5.54 -11.58 -3.36
N ARG A 340 4.74 -12.65 -3.22
CA ARG A 340 4.67 -13.72 -4.20
C ARG A 340 4.12 -13.21 -5.52
N THR A 341 4.69 -13.71 -6.61
CA THR A 341 4.07 -13.56 -7.92
C THR A 341 2.76 -14.34 -7.94
N ARG A 342 1.64 -13.66 -8.24
CA ARG A 342 0.31 -14.27 -8.28
C ARG A 342 -0.41 -13.96 -9.59
N ALA A 343 -1.21 -14.93 -10.05
CA ALA A 343 -2.17 -14.70 -11.12
C ALA A 343 -3.37 -13.90 -10.56
N LEU A 344 -3.77 -12.86 -11.28
CA LEU A 344 -4.98 -12.10 -10.93
C LEU A 344 -6.21 -12.81 -11.52
N GLY A 345 -7.22 -13.08 -10.68
CA GLY A 345 -8.47 -13.68 -11.15
C GLY A 345 -9.29 -12.76 -12.06
N GLU A 346 -9.24 -11.45 -11.83
CA GLU A 346 -9.97 -10.43 -12.59
C GLU A 346 -9.03 -9.28 -13.03
N PRO A 347 -8.09 -9.54 -13.96
CA PRO A 347 -7.05 -8.57 -14.33
C PRO A 347 -7.63 -7.28 -14.92
N LEU A 348 -8.83 -7.33 -15.53
CA LEU A 348 -9.49 -6.17 -16.11
C LEU A 348 -10.02 -5.16 -15.07
N LYS A 349 -10.12 -5.53 -13.78
CA LYS A 349 -10.34 -4.54 -12.70
C LYS A 349 -9.17 -3.56 -12.55
N GLN A 350 -8.02 -3.90 -13.13
CA GLN A 350 -6.81 -3.08 -13.14
C GLN A 350 -6.55 -2.48 -14.54
N LEU A 351 -7.58 -2.34 -15.38
CA LEU A 351 -7.47 -1.75 -16.72
C LEU A 351 -7.01 -0.28 -16.61
N GLU A 352 -5.91 0.03 -17.28
CA GLU A 352 -5.34 1.39 -17.32
C GLU A 352 -5.57 2.04 -18.69
N ALA A 353 -5.44 1.28 -19.78
CA ALA A 353 -5.64 1.79 -21.12
C ALA A 353 -6.11 0.69 -22.09
N ALA A 354 -6.85 1.10 -23.11
CA ALA A 354 -7.18 0.28 -24.27
C ALA A 354 -7.03 1.11 -25.56
N ARG A 355 -6.46 0.50 -26.60
CA ARG A 355 -6.30 1.10 -27.93
C ARG A 355 -6.61 0.08 -29.00
N ILE A 356 -7.60 0.39 -29.84
CA ILE A 356 -7.96 -0.45 -30.99
C ILE A 356 -6.86 -0.27 -32.05
N SER A 357 -6.38 -1.38 -32.62
CA SER A 357 -5.45 -1.33 -33.76
C SER A 357 -6.12 -0.66 -34.95
N PRO A 358 -5.39 0.05 -35.84
CA PRO A 358 -6.03 0.71 -36.97
C PRO A 358 -6.77 -0.22 -37.96
N SER A 359 -6.46 -1.52 -37.97
CA SER A 359 -7.23 -2.52 -38.74
C SER A 359 -8.59 -2.87 -38.12
N GLY A 360 -8.83 -2.50 -36.86
CA GLY A 360 -9.99 -2.91 -36.07
C GLY A 360 -9.94 -4.37 -35.58
N GLU A 361 -8.90 -5.13 -35.91
CA GLU A 361 -8.85 -6.58 -35.64
C GLU A 361 -8.36 -6.92 -34.23
N THR A 362 -7.60 -6.03 -33.60
CA THR A 362 -7.03 -6.24 -32.27
C THR A 362 -7.19 -5.01 -31.38
N VAL A 363 -7.06 -5.21 -30.08
CA VAL A 363 -7.04 -4.17 -29.05
C VAL A 363 -5.82 -4.40 -28.19
N ALA A 364 -4.96 -3.39 -28.09
CA ALA A 364 -3.90 -3.35 -27.10
C ALA A 364 -4.49 -2.93 -25.75
N ILE A 365 -4.35 -3.79 -24.76
CA ILE A 365 -4.85 -3.61 -23.40
C ILE A 365 -3.67 -3.44 -22.48
N THR A 366 -3.68 -2.39 -21.66
CA THR A 366 -2.72 -2.18 -20.58
C THR A 366 -3.44 -2.37 -19.25
N ALA A 367 -2.94 -3.27 -18.41
CA ALA A 367 -3.48 -3.51 -17.08
C ALA A 367 -2.33 -3.72 -16.09
N ARG A 368 -2.32 -2.93 -15.01
CA ARG A 368 -1.29 -2.94 -13.95
C ARG A 368 0.15 -2.97 -14.50
N GLY A 369 0.45 -2.15 -15.50
CA GLY A 369 1.79 -2.10 -16.09
C GLY A 369 2.13 -3.19 -17.10
N ARG A 370 1.21 -4.11 -17.41
CA ARG A 370 1.39 -5.19 -18.38
C ARG A 370 0.57 -4.94 -19.62
N VAL A 371 1.04 -5.44 -20.76
CA VAL A 371 0.39 -5.25 -22.07
C VAL A 371 0.04 -6.60 -22.69
N ALA A 372 -1.16 -6.69 -23.22
CA ALA A 372 -1.57 -7.77 -24.09
C ALA A 372 -2.34 -7.25 -25.31
N LEU A 373 -2.20 -7.94 -26.45
CA LEU A 373 -3.14 -7.81 -27.56
C LEU A 373 -4.24 -8.86 -27.42
N ALA A 374 -5.48 -8.37 -27.45
CA ALA A 374 -6.68 -9.18 -27.52
C ALA A 374 -7.37 -8.95 -28.87
N ALA A 375 -8.19 -9.90 -29.30
CA ALA A 375 -9.03 -9.78 -30.48
C ALA A 375 -10.46 -10.23 -30.14
N PRO A 376 -11.49 -9.70 -30.81
CA PRO A 376 -12.89 -10.06 -30.52
C PRO A 376 -13.28 -11.48 -30.95
N LYS A 377 -12.47 -12.15 -31.78
CA LYS A 377 -12.67 -13.54 -32.22
C LYS A 377 -11.78 -14.50 -31.40
N GLN A 378 -11.91 -15.81 -31.61
CA GLN A 378 -11.02 -16.82 -30.99
C GLN A 378 -9.59 -16.81 -31.56
N LEU A 379 -8.97 -15.63 -31.64
CA LEU A 379 -7.56 -15.49 -31.92
C LEU A 379 -6.78 -15.55 -30.61
N ARG A 380 -5.56 -16.04 -30.70
CA ARG A 380 -4.63 -16.14 -29.58
C ARG A 380 -4.38 -14.75 -28.98
N ARG A 381 -4.51 -14.64 -27.65
CA ARG A 381 -4.00 -13.49 -26.90
C ARG A 381 -2.48 -13.46 -26.99
N VAL A 382 -1.92 -12.30 -27.30
CA VAL A 382 -0.48 -12.07 -27.30
C VAL A 382 -0.12 -11.28 -26.05
N GLU A 383 0.73 -11.82 -25.20
CA GLU A 383 1.28 -11.10 -24.05
C GLU A 383 2.65 -10.54 -24.41
N PHE A 384 2.87 -9.27 -24.10
CA PHE A 384 4.15 -8.64 -24.38
C PHE A 384 5.11 -8.84 -23.23
N ALA A 385 6.37 -9.11 -23.57
CA ALA A 385 7.46 -9.30 -22.61
C ALA A 385 7.92 -7.96 -22.01
N VAL A 386 7.02 -7.28 -21.29
CA VAL A 386 7.36 -6.09 -20.50
C VAL A 386 8.27 -6.54 -19.35
N PRO A 387 9.49 -5.98 -19.19
CA PRO A 387 10.40 -6.32 -18.10
C PRO A 387 9.75 -6.21 -16.72
N MET A 388 10.22 -6.97 -15.74
CA MET A 388 9.60 -7.00 -14.40
C MET A 388 9.69 -5.66 -13.68
N GLU A 389 10.83 -4.99 -13.85
CA GLU A 389 11.20 -3.67 -13.33
C GLU A 389 10.54 -2.50 -14.08
N ALA A 390 9.90 -2.76 -15.21
CA ALA A 390 9.25 -1.75 -16.02
C ALA A 390 7.72 -1.80 -15.86
N ARG A 391 7.07 -0.65 -15.99
CA ARG A 391 5.61 -0.52 -16.07
C ARG A 391 5.23 0.06 -17.43
N ALA A 392 4.43 -0.66 -18.21
CA ALA A 392 3.84 -0.11 -19.40
C ALA A 392 2.62 0.78 -19.06
N ARG A 393 2.56 2.01 -19.58
CA ARG A 393 1.40 2.91 -19.37
C ARG A 393 0.41 2.92 -20.52
N GLN A 394 0.91 2.66 -21.72
CA GLN A 394 0.10 2.67 -22.94
C GLN A 394 0.82 1.80 -23.97
N ALA A 395 0.02 1.13 -24.81
CA ALA A 395 0.49 0.42 -25.99
C ALA A 395 -0.36 0.77 -27.22
N VAL A 396 0.28 0.84 -28.39
CA VAL A 396 -0.36 1.08 -29.69
C VAL A 396 0.25 0.14 -30.73
N VAL A 397 -0.58 -0.54 -31.50
CA VAL A 397 -0.13 -1.42 -32.60
C VAL A 397 -0.04 -0.60 -33.88
N GLY A 398 1.09 -0.66 -34.58
CA GLY A 398 1.26 -0.07 -35.90
C GLY A 398 0.40 -0.81 -36.93
N SER A 399 -0.14 -0.10 -37.92
CA SER A 399 -1.12 -0.70 -38.83
C SER A 399 -0.51 -1.59 -39.92
N LYS A 400 0.76 -1.37 -40.29
CA LYS A 400 1.41 -2.05 -41.42
C LYS A 400 2.80 -2.61 -41.14
N ASP A 401 3.43 -2.22 -40.04
CA ASP A 401 4.82 -2.58 -39.75
C ASP A 401 4.96 -3.84 -38.88
N GLY A 402 3.83 -4.42 -38.44
CA GLY A 402 3.82 -5.61 -37.59
C GLY A 402 4.44 -5.39 -36.22
N ARG A 403 4.60 -4.13 -35.78
CA ARG A 403 5.17 -3.79 -34.48
C ARG A 403 4.12 -3.21 -33.55
N ALA A 404 4.38 -3.38 -32.27
CA ALA A 404 3.69 -2.66 -31.21
C ALA A 404 4.66 -1.72 -30.52
N PHE A 405 4.15 -0.54 -30.19
CA PHE A 405 4.86 0.52 -29.50
C PHE A 405 4.28 0.69 -28.11
N MET A 406 5.12 0.98 -27.13
CA MET A 406 4.72 1.13 -25.73
C MET A 406 5.46 2.27 -25.08
N ILE A 407 4.80 2.98 -24.16
CA ILE A 407 5.53 3.77 -23.17
C ILE A 407 5.87 2.84 -22.01
N LEU A 408 7.16 2.65 -21.75
CA LEU A 408 7.63 1.95 -20.56
C LEU A 408 8.23 2.96 -19.59
N ASP A 409 7.64 3.03 -18.39
CA ASP A 409 8.20 3.76 -17.26
C ASP A 409 9.36 2.92 -16.70
N GLN A 410 10.52 3.08 -17.32
CA GLN A 410 11.80 2.59 -16.86
C GLN A 410 12.81 3.74 -16.87
N GLY A 411 13.72 3.77 -15.88
CA GLY A 411 14.54 4.94 -15.60
C GLY A 411 13.72 6.11 -15.05
N ASP A 412 14.28 7.33 -15.09
CA ASP A 412 13.70 8.48 -14.37
C ASP A 412 12.39 9.03 -14.98
N ARG A 413 12.21 8.93 -16.30
CA ARG A 413 11.12 9.62 -17.03
C ARG A 413 10.29 8.73 -17.96
N GLY A 414 10.78 7.53 -18.25
CA GLY A 414 10.21 6.61 -19.24
C GLY A 414 10.57 6.97 -20.68
N ASP A 415 10.53 5.96 -21.55
CA ASP A 415 10.86 6.05 -22.97
C ASP A 415 9.83 5.26 -23.80
N ILE A 416 9.83 5.46 -25.12
CA ILE A 416 9.03 4.66 -26.05
C ILE A 416 9.84 3.47 -26.53
N PHE A 417 9.23 2.29 -26.46
CA PHE A 417 9.80 1.02 -26.92
C PHE A 417 8.96 0.45 -28.04
N ALA A 418 9.58 -0.37 -28.89
CA ALA A 418 8.91 -1.15 -29.92
C ALA A 418 9.29 -2.62 -29.82
N MET A 419 8.36 -3.52 -30.14
CA MET A 419 8.61 -4.95 -30.34
C MET A 419 7.69 -5.52 -31.42
N ALA A 420 7.90 -6.78 -31.80
CA ALA A 420 7.00 -7.45 -32.72
C ALA A 420 5.60 -7.61 -32.10
N ALA A 421 4.56 -7.30 -32.88
CA ALA A 421 3.18 -7.37 -32.41
C ALA A 421 2.70 -8.81 -32.16
N ASP A 422 3.41 -9.82 -32.67
CA ASP A 422 3.18 -11.24 -32.37
C ASP A 422 3.73 -11.67 -31.00
N GLY A 423 4.37 -10.74 -30.26
CA GLY A 423 4.91 -10.96 -28.93
C GLY A 423 6.32 -11.56 -28.92
N THR A 424 6.94 -11.74 -30.08
CA THR A 424 8.31 -12.26 -30.16
C THR A 424 9.35 -11.17 -29.87
N GLY A 425 10.47 -11.60 -29.28
CA GLY A 425 11.57 -10.72 -28.91
C GLY A 425 11.30 -9.86 -27.67
N ALA A 426 12.27 -9.01 -27.36
CA ALA A 426 12.19 -8.05 -26.25
C ALA A 426 11.88 -6.64 -26.77
N PRO A 427 11.25 -5.77 -25.95
CA PRO A 427 11.11 -4.35 -26.27
C PRO A 427 12.45 -3.67 -26.53
N VAL A 428 12.55 -2.95 -27.66
CA VAL A 428 13.73 -2.17 -28.03
C VAL A 428 13.39 -0.68 -27.96
N ALA A 429 14.26 0.09 -27.32
CA ALA A 429 14.09 1.52 -27.14
C ALA A 429 14.07 2.26 -28.50
N VAL A 430 12.98 2.99 -28.78
CA VAL A 430 12.84 3.94 -29.89
C VAL A 430 13.37 5.31 -29.49
N THR A 431 13.05 5.75 -28.27
CA THR A 431 13.66 6.90 -27.63
C THR A 431 14.62 6.43 -26.53
N LYS A 432 15.66 7.21 -26.25
CA LYS A 432 16.64 6.90 -25.21
C LYS A 432 16.92 8.16 -24.38
N GLY A 433 16.52 8.15 -23.12
CA GLY A 433 16.74 9.26 -22.21
C GLY A 433 15.94 10.50 -22.60
N TYR A 434 14.69 10.31 -23.05
CA TYR A 434 13.81 11.43 -23.36
C TYR A 434 13.74 12.43 -22.18
N ASP A 435 13.79 13.72 -22.48
CA ASP A 435 14.09 14.77 -21.49
C ASP A 435 12.88 15.19 -20.64
N ALA A 436 11.69 14.65 -20.92
CA ALA A 436 10.44 14.96 -20.22
C ALA A 436 9.57 13.71 -20.00
N HIS A 437 8.56 13.81 -19.13
CA HIS A 437 7.57 12.74 -19.01
C HIS A 437 6.63 12.74 -20.23
N ILE A 438 6.58 11.63 -20.98
CA ILE A 438 5.69 11.47 -22.13
C ILE A 438 4.29 11.10 -21.62
N TRP A 439 3.29 11.91 -21.91
CA TRP A 439 1.92 11.63 -21.46
C TRP A 439 1.21 10.62 -22.35
N SER A 440 1.34 10.79 -23.67
CA SER A 440 0.79 9.88 -24.66
C SER A 440 1.49 10.03 -26.00
N PHE A 441 1.21 9.10 -26.91
CA PHE A 441 1.71 9.11 -28.28
C PHE A 441 0.72 8.48 -29.25
N ALA A 442 0.91 8.78 -30.53
CA ALA A 442 0.29 8.10 -31.65
C ALA A 442 1.36 7.60 -32.63
N VAL A 443 1.02 6.56 -33.39
CA VAL A 443 1.88 5.95 -34.40
C VAL A 443 1.30 6.26 -35.78
N ALA A 444 2.14 6.73 -36.71
CA ALA A 444 1.73 6.92 -38.09
C ALA A 444 1.37 5.58 -38.76
N PRO A 445 0.50 5.55 -39.78
CA PRO A 445 0.10 4.30 -40.45
C PRO A 445 1.24 3.50 -41.10
N ASP A 446 2.40 4.11 -41.36
CA ASP A 446 3.57 3.42 -41.88
C ASP A 446 4.50 2.86 -40.77
N GLY A 447 4.22 3.17 -39.50
CA GLY A 447 5.03 2.81 -38.34
C GLY A 447 6.38 3.53 -38.24
N LYS A 448 6.67 4.51 -39.12
CA LYS A 448 7.98 5.17 -39.19
C LYS A 448 8.05 6.46 -38.39
N THR A 449 6.90 7.04 -38.08
CA THR A 449 6.78 8.30 -37.33
C THR A 449 5.92 8.11 -36.10
N LEU A 450 6.37 8.64 -34.97
CA LEU A 450 5.54 8.86 -33.79
C LEU A 450 5.27 10.35 -33.62
N VAL A 451 4.11 10.68 -33.07
CA VAL A 451 3.86 12.00 -32.49
C VAL A 451 3.55 11.81 -31.02
N VAL A 452 4.25 12.54 -30.17
CA VAL A 452 4.17 12.48 -28.71
C VAL A 452 3.81 13.86 -28.16
N TRP A 453 3.25 13.90 -26.97
CA TRP A 453 3.23 15.11 -26.16
C TRP A 453 3.66 14.84 -24.74
N ASP A 454 4.28 15.85 -24.11
CA ASP A 454 5.01 15.69 -22.86
C ASP A 454 4.70 16.78 -21.84
N LYS A 455 5.20 16.55 -20.61
CA LYS A 455 5.03 17.42 -19.45
C LYS A 455 5.64 18.83 -19.60
N LEU A 456 6.49 19.06 -20.61
CA LEU A 456 7.02 20.39 -20.93
C LEU A 456 6.13 21.15 -21.92
N ALA A 457 4.87 20.71 -22.10
CA ALA A 457 3.89 21.31 -22.99
C ALA A 457 4.37 21.32 -24.45
N ARG A 458 5.04 20.26 -24.91
CA ARG A 458 5.54 20.12 -26.29
C ARG A 458 4.77 19.03 -27.03
N LEU A 459 4.44 19.29 -28.28
CA LEU A 459 4.05 18.29 -29.26
C LEU A 459 5.25 18.01 -30.15
N GLN A 460 5.70 16.76 -30.23
CA GLN A 460 6.95 16.41 -30.88
C GLN A 460 6.77 15.21 -31.82
N LYS A 461 7.40 15.30 -32.98
CA LYS A 461 7.54 14.22 -33.96
C LYS A 461 8.81 13.44 -33.68
N ILE A 462 8.75 12.12 -33.78
CA ILE A 462 9.91 11.24 -33.60
C ILE A 462 10.02 10.32 -34.81
N ASP A 463 11.20 10.30 -35.42
CA ASP A 463 11.56 9.30 -36.43
C ASP A 463 11.95 7.99 -35.75
N VAL A 464 11.24 6.90 -36.07
CA VAL A 464 11.39 5.62 -35.36
C VAL A 464 12.73 4.93 -35.64
N ALA A 465 13.31 5.12 -36.83
CA ALA A 465 14.55 4.46 -37.21
C ALA A 465 15.78 5.12 -36.55
N THR A 466 15.75 6.44 -36.44
CA THR A 466 16.89 7.24 -35.96
C THR A 466 16.72 7.73 -34.52
N GLY A 467 15.50 7.72 -33.98
CA GLY A 467 15.16 8.36 -32.71
C GLY A 467 15.16 9.89 -32.78
N ARG A 468 15.30 10.50 -33.96
CA ARG A 468 15.38 11.95 -34.12
C ARG A 468 14.06 12.61 -33.72
N VAL A 469 14.14 13.54 -32.78
CA VAL A 469 12.99 14.32 -32.29
C VAL A 469 12.92 15.67 -33.01
N THR A 470 11.71 16.12 -33.34
CA THR A 470 11.43 17.41 -33.98
C THR A 470 10.23 18.06 -33.31
N LEU A 471 10.38 19.29 -32.82
CA LEU A 471 9.29 20.06 -32.22
C LEU A 471 8.26 20.44 -33.29
N LEU A 472 6.99 20.14 -33.04
CA LEU A 472 5.86 20.53 -33.90
C LEU A 472 5.11 21.73 -33.33
N ALA A 473 4.88 21.73 -32.02
CA ALA A 473 4.20 22.82 -31.33
C ALA A 473 4.64 22.87 -29.87
N LYS A 474 4.51 24.04 -29.25
CA LYS A 474 4.65 24.24 -27.81
C LYS A 474 3.51 25.10 -27.32
N ASN A 475 2.86 24.68 -26.25
CA ASN A 475 1.77 25.43 -25.63
C ASN A 475 2.31 26.26 -24.45
N ALA A 476 1.70 27.41 -24.19
CA ALA A 476 2.18 28.40 -23.20
C ALA A 476 1.14 28.72 -22.11
N THR A 477 0.07 27.92 -21.97
CA THR A 477 -0.97 28.16 -20.96
C THR A 477 -0.53 27.81 -19.53
N GLY A 478 0.60 27.12 -19.38
CA GLY A 478 1.07 26.60 -18.08
C GLY A 478 0.44 25.26 -17.70
N ASP A 479 -0.46 24.73 -18.53
CA ASP A 479 -0.96 23.37 -18.44
C ASP A 479 0.17 22.39 -18.79
N ASP A 480 0.42 21.41 -17.91
CA ASP A 480 1.44 20.38 -18.13
C ASP A 480 0.93 19.24 -19.00
N ALA A 481 -0.37 19.25 -19.36
CA ALA A 481 -0.99 18.32 -20.28
C ALA A 481 -1.84 18.95 -21.40
N PRO A 482 -1.27 19.89 -22.18
CA PRO A 482 -2.07 20.77 -23.04
C PRO A 482 -2.46 20.16 -24.38
N PHE A 483 -2.04 18.94 -24.71
CA PHE A 483 -2.36 18.29 -25.98
C PHE A 483 -3.12 16.99 -25.73
N GLY A 484 -4.00 16.60 -26.65
CA GLY A 484 -4.75 15.34 -26.51
C GLY A 484 -5.35 14.86 -27.82
N GLY A 485 -5.84 13.62 -27.83
CA GLY A 485 -6.61 13.08 -28.95
C GLY A 485 -5.83 13.02 -30.28
N LEU A 486 -4.55 12.66 -30.24
CA LEU A 486 -3.72 12.57 -31.44
C LEU A 486 -4.30 11.55 -32.45
N ALA A 487 -4.53 11.99 -33.69
CA ALA A 487 -5.04 11.15 -34.77
C ALA A 487 -4.34 11.48 -36.10
N PHE A 488 -3.68 10.49 -36.70
CA PHE A 488 -3.06 10.65 -38.02
C PHE A 488 -4.08 10.60 -39.15
N SER A 489 -3.81 11.34 -40.23
CA SER A 489 -4.47 11.07 -41.51
C SER A 489 -4.12 9.67 -42.04
N PRO A 490 -4.97 9.05 -42.87
CA PRO A 490 -4.72 7.71 -43.41
C PRO A 490 -3.41 7.58 -44.20
N ASP A 491 -2.93 8.67 -44.80
CA ASP A 491 -1.65 8.74 -45.52
C ASP A 491 -0.46 9.11 -44.63
N GLY A 492 -0.69 9.38 -43.34
CA GLY A 492 0.34 9.71 -42.35
C GLY A 492 0.96 11.11 -42.51
N LYS A 493 0.45 11.97 -43.39
CA LYS A 493 1.04 13.30 -43.65
C LYS A 493 0.56 14.39 -42.69
N MET A 494 -0.64 14.23 -42.12
CA MET A 494 -1.26 15.17 -41.20
C MET A 494 -1.49 14.52 -39.83
N ILE A 495 -1.48 15.34 -38.79
CA ILE A 495 -1.94 14.97 -37.44
C ILE A 495 -3.03 15.94 -36.99
N ALA A 496 -4.15 15.40 -36.52
CA ALA A 496 -5.18 16.14 -35.81
C ALA A 496 -5.02 15.94 -34.30
N TYR A 497 -5.24 16.99 -33.51
CA TYR A 497 -5.13 16.96 -32.05
C TYR A 497 -5.93 18.08 -31.41
N ALA A 498 -6.34 17.88 -30.16
CA ALA A 498 -6.85 18.94 -29.30
C ALA A 498 -5.68 19.64 -28.60
N GLU A 499 -5.75 20.97 -28.48
CA GLU A 499 -4.79 21.78 -27.72
C GLU A 499 -5.50 22.76 -26.79
N THR A 500 -5.05 22.84 -25.54
CA THR A 500 -5.56 23.79 -24.53
C THR A 500 -5.43 25.23 -25.02
N SER A 501 -6.56 25.94 -25.00
CA SER A 501 -6.71 27.29 -25.53
C SER A 501 -6.39 28.36 -24.50
N SER A 502 -5.61 29.37 -24.89
CA SER A 502 -5.37 30.55 -24.04
C SER A 502 -6.57 31.51 -23.97
N ALA A 503 -7.55 31.38 -24.88
CA ALA A 503 -8.66 32.34 -25.01
C ALA A 503 -9.62 32.36 -23.80
N ASN A 504 -9.72 31.27 -23.03
CA ASN A 504 -10.63 31.14 -21.89
C ASN A 504 -9.92 30.76 -20.59
N GLY A 505 -8.71 31.30 -20.37
CA GLY A 505 -7.92 31.00 -19.18
C GLY A 505 -7.55 29.52 -19.06
N ALA A 506 -7.24 28.87 -20.20
CA ALA A 506 -6.87 27.45 -20.28
C ALA A 506 -7.99 26.44 -19.97
N ASN A 507 -9.27 26.86 -19.96
CA ASN A 507 -10.39 25.97 -19.63
C ASN A 507 -11.06 25.27 -20.84
N THR A 508 -10.67 25.60 -22.07
CA THR A 508 -11.19 24.96 -23.29
C THR A 508 -10.04 24.44 -24.13
N SER A 509 -10.32 23.50 -25.03
CA SER A 509 -9.37 23.02 -26.03
C SER A 509 -9.91 23.23 -27.44
N ASP A 510 -8.99 23.47 -28.37
CA ASP A 510 -9.20 23.74 -29.79
C ASP A 510 -8.66 22.58 -30.62
N ILE A 511 -9.35 22.20 -31.70
CA ILE A 511 -8.82 21.21 -32.64
C ILE A 511 -7.88 21.89 -33.61
N TYR A 512 -6.71 21.28 -33.80
CA TYR A 512 -5.76 21.65 -34.83
C TYR A 512 -5.48 20.48 -35.75
N VAL A 513 -5.19 20.81 -37.00
CA VAL A 513 -4.64 19.90 -38.00
C VAL A 513 -3.29 20.43 -38.44
N GLN A 514 -2.25 19.61 -38.35
CA GLN A 514 -0.88 20.01 -38.63
C GLN A 514 -0.22 19.09 -39.65
N ASN A 515 0.47 19.69 -40.62
CA ASN A 515 1.28 19.01 -41.61
C ASN A 515 2.64 18.64 -41.02
N LEU A 516 2.99 17.35 -41.08
CA LEU A 516 4.20 16.81 -40.44
C LEU A 516 5.49 17.04 -41.24
N ALA A 517 5.39 17.49 -42.49
CA ALA A 517 6.53 17.82 -43.33
C ALA A 517 6.88 19.31 -43.24
N THR A 518 5.88 20.19 -43.32
CA THR A 518 6.08 21.65 -43.29
C THR A 518 5.99 22.24 -41.89
N GLY A 519 5.35 21.56 -40.93
CA GLY A 519 5.04 22.09 -39.61
C GLY A 519 3.84 23.05 -39.59
N GLU A 520 3.27 23.37 -40.75
CA GLU A 520 2.11 24.26 -40.87
C GLU A 520 0.90 23.67 -40.15
N ARG A 521 0.22 24.48 -39.35
CA ARG A 521 -0.95 24.08 -38.56
C ARG A 521 -2.13 25.01 -38.77
N VAL A 522 -3.32 24.44 -38.81
CA VAL A 522 -4.59 25.15 -38.98
C VAL A 522 -5.47 24.88 -37.77
N LYS A 523 -6.04 25.93 -37.19
CA LYS A 523 -7.08 25.84 -36.16
C LYS A 523 -8.41 25.48 -36.83
N ALA A 524 -8.97 24.33 -36.48
CA ALA A 524 -10.18 23.78 -37.10
C ALA A 524 -11.47 24.16 -36.36
N THR A 525 -11.39 24.59 -35.10
CA THR A 525 -12.56 24.96 -34.28
C THR A 525 -12.42 26.35 -33.66
N SER A 526 -13.48 26.88 -33.04
CA SER A 526 -13.59 28.30 -32.65
C SER A 526 -13.26 28.60 -31.18
N GLY A 527 -12.88 27.60 -30.37
CA GLY A 527 -12.50 27.76 -28.95
C GLY A 527 -13.61 28.16 -28.00
N LYS A 528 -14.83 28.29 -28.52
CA LYS A 528 -16.05 28.60 -27.75
C LYS A 528 -16.46 27.46 -26.83
N TYR A 529 -16.13 26.22 -27.19
CA TYR A 529 -16.46 25.01 -26.45
C TYR A 529 -15.19 24.20 -26.20
N ASN A 530 -15.28 23.20 -25.32
CA ASN A 530 -14.18 22.28 -25.10
C ASN A 530 -14.24 21.18 -26.17
N ASP A 531 -13.33 21.23 -27.15
CA ASP A 531 -13.36 20.37 -28.31
C ASP A 531 -12.41 19.17 -28.18
N TYR A 532 -12.92 17.96 -28.42
CA TYR A 532 -12.10 16.74 -28.34
C TYR A 532 -11.87 16.15 -29.73
N ALA A 533 -10.60 15.91 -30.09
CA ALA A 533 -10.27 15.08 -31.24
C ALA A 533 -10.57 13.62 -30.89
N ARG A 534 -11.74 13.11 -31.29
CA ARG A 534 -12.04 11.67 -31.17
C ARG A 534 -11.35 10.91 -32.29
N LEU A 535 -10.66 9.83 -31.92
CA LEU A 535 -10.36 8.72 -32.82
C LEU A 535 -11.68 8.26 -33.46
N ARG A 536 -11.77 8.29 -34.80
CA ARG A 536 -12.77 7.48 -35.48
C ARG A 536 -12.42 6.02 -35.19
N ALA A 537 -13.34 5.33 -34.53
CA ALA A 537 -13.32 3.88 -34.33
C ALA A 537 -13.38 3.15 -35.66
#